data_AF-A0A2N0X1U0-F1
#
_entry.id   AF-A0A2N0X1U0-F1
#
_cell.length_a   1.000
_cell.length_b   1.000
_cell.length_c   1.000
_cell.angle_alpha   90.00
_cell.angle_beta   90.00
_cell.angle_gamma   90.00
#
_symmetry.space_group_name_H-M   'P 1'
#
loop_
_entity.id
_entity.type
_entity.pdbx_description
1 polymer ?
#
loop_
_entity_poly.entity_id
_entity_poly.type
_entity_poly.pdbx_seq_one_letter_code
_entity_poly.pdbx_strand_id
1 'polypeptide(L)'
;MTNELSVNQSQAFGSSGSQSINIDKSIHNYPLVYENLVKTHKGAITFDPNSLRDVIVAIADEYHELEQKPCDFGSISIEKKNELNNLSQSFYDEIISRDYEPYFFELDCFLKQRASENLQGLVGKIIKSLNKKILVGHKQFDTFEELLMSIENVLLDSQYASLCNKEDSISLFLFYLYANCFIGRKIEEELIC
;
A
#
# COMPACT_ATOMS: atom_id res chain seq x y z
N MET A 1 31.38 11.63 -21.41
CA MET A 1 32.18 12.39 -20.43
C MET A 1 31.76 11.91 -19.05
N THR A 2 32.55 11.02 -18.46
CA THR A 2 32.38 10.50 -17.09
C THR A 2 32.95 11.52 -16.10
N ASN A 3 32.22 11.77 -15.01
CA ASN A 3 32.80 12.40 -13.83
C ASN A 3 33.06 11.29 -12.80
N GLU A 4 34.28 11.24 -12.29
CA GLU A 4 34.62 10.39 -11.15
C GLU A 4 34.24 11.11 -9.87
N LEU A 5 33.40 10.47 -9.08
CA LEU A 5 33.09 10.90 -7.71
C LEU A 5 33.81 9.94 -6.76
N SER A 6 34.77 10.48 -6.01
CA SER A 6 35.54 9.77 -5.00
C SER A 6 34.93 10.04 -3.64
N VAL A 7 34.43 9.00 -2.97
CA VAL A 7 33.91 9.09 -1.61
C VAL A 7 34.91 8.42 -0.66
N ASN A 8 35.43 9.21 0.27
CA ASN A 8 36.29 8.73 1.34
C ASN A 8 35.51 8.75 2.65
N GLN A 9 35.33 7.59 3.27
CA GLN A 9 34.72 7.47 4.59
C GLN A 9 35.74 6.98 5.60
N SER A 10 35.86 7.70 6.72
CA SER A 10 36.58 7.27 7.90
C SER A 10 35.59 6.92 9.00
N GLN A 11 35.60 5.66 9.45
CA GLN A 11 34.84 5.23 10.62
C GLN A 11 35.73 5.16 11.86
N ALA A 12 35.13 5.35 13.03
CA ALA A 12 35.78 5.57 14.31
C ALA A 12 36.41 4.31 14.94
N PHE A 13 37.03 3.43 14.15
CA PHE A 13 37.94 2.37 14.63
C PHE A 13 38.90 1.98 13.49
N GLY A 14 39.89 2.85 13.22
CA GLY A 14 41.16 2.49 12.56
C GLY A 14 41.16 1.99 11.11
N SER A 15 40.03 1.80 10.45
CA SER A 15 39.98 1.42 9.03
C SER A 15 39.41 2.55 8.17
N SER A 16 40.10 2.84 7.06
CA SER A 16 39.65 3.80 6.06
C SER A 16 39.57 3.13 4.70
N GLY A 17 38.43 3.29 4.03
CA GLY A 17 38.18 2.80 2.68
C GLY A 17 37.91 3.97 1.74
N SER A 18 38.51 3.92 0.54
CA SER A 18 38.24 4.86 -0.54
C SER A 18 37.55 4.12 -1.68
N GLN A 19 36.43 4.64 -2.16
CA GLN A 19 35.78 4.16 -3.38
C GLN A 19 35.59 5.31 -4.36
N SER A 20 35.87 5.04 -5.64
CA SER A 20 35.61 5.95 -6.74
C SER A 20 34.60 5.33 -7.69
N ILE A 21 33.55 6.09 -8.02
CA ILE A 21 32.45 5.63 -8.88
C ILE A 21 32.44 6.48 -10.15
N ASN A 22 32.44 5.81 -11.30
CA ASN A 22 32.29 6.41 -12.62
C ASN A 22 30.82 6.36 -13.05
N ILE A 23 30.19 7.51 -13.26
CA ILE A 23 28.77 7.59 -13.66
C ILE A 23 28.69 8.00 -15.14
N ASP A 24 28.11 7.14 -15.97
CA ASP A 24 27.80 7.43 -17.36
C ASP A 24 26.44 8.14 -17.51
N LYS A 25 26.37 9.14 -18.40
CA LYS A 25 25.25 10.08 -18.55
C LYS A 25 24.26 9.71 -19.67
N SER A 26 24.29 8.49 -20.20
CA SER A 26 23.35 8.02 -21.23
C SER A 26 22.03 7.51 -20.58
N ILE A 27 21.25 8.45 -20.07
CA ILE A 27 19.98 8.22 -19.37
C ILE A 27 18.97 7.54 -20.31
N HIS A 28 18.55 6.31 -19.96
CA HIS A 28 17.17 5.79 -19.97
C HIS A 28 17.17 4.50 -19.12
N ASN A 29 17.30 4.63 -17.80
CA ASN A 29 17.37 3.46 -16.91
C ASN A 29 16.53 3.69 -15.64
N TYR A 30 15.22 3.48 -15.79
CA TYR A 30 14.29 3.30 -14.68
C TYR A 30 14.67 2.18 -13.66
N PRO A 31 15.50 1.14 -13.95
CA PRO A 31 15.84 0.08 -12.98
C PRO A 31 16.64 0.53 -11.74
N LEU A 32 17.43 1.61 -11.80
CA LEU A 32 18.32 1.99 -10.67
C LEU A 32 17.60 2.72 -9.52
N VAL A 33 16.40 3.24 -9.75
CA VAL A 33 15.55 3.73 -8.65
C VAL A 33 14.97 2.55 -7.86
N TYR A 34 14.68 1.42 -8.52
CA TYR A 34 14.20 0.20 -7.87
C TYR A 34 15.30 -0.49 -7.05
N GLU A 35 16.55 -0.48 -7.50
CA GLU A 35 17.68 -1.02 -6.72
C GLU A 35 17.98 -0.23 -5.44
N ASN A 36 17.61 1.06 -5.39
CA ASN A 36 17.77 1.88 -4.19
C ASN A 36 16.52 1.92 -3.28
N LEU A 37 15.40 1.39 -3.75
CA LEU A 37 14.21 1.09 -2.92
C LEU A 37 14.24 -0.35 -2.38
N VAL A 38 15.38 -1.04 -2.51
CA VAL A 38 15.60 -2.40 -2.01
C VAL A 38 15.48 -2.41 -0.49
N LYS A 39 14.33 -2.94 -0.05
CA LYS A 39 14.07 -3.54 1.26
C LYS A 39 14.37 -2.62 2.44
N THR A 40 13.51 -1.63 2.67
CA THR A 40 13.38 -1.04 3.99
C THR A 40 12.86 -2.13 4.95
N HIS A 41 13.78 -2.81 5.65
CA HIS A 41 13.42 -3.79 6.68
C HIS A 41 13.00 -3.02 7.95
N LYS A 42 11.72 -2.67 8.04
CA LYS A 42 11.07 -2.14 9.24
C LYS A 42 10.10 -3.19 9.82
N GLY A 43 10.57 -4.41 10.01
CA GLY A 43 9.76 -5.51 10.54
C GLY A 43 9.73 -6.74 9.63
N ALA A 44 8.84 -7.69 9.93
CA ALA A 44 8.68 -8.93 9.17
C ALA A 44 8.27 -8.70 7.70
N ILE A 45 7.71 -7.53 7.38
CA ILE A 45 7.20 -7.16 6.06
C ILE A 45 8.29 -6.50 5.22
N THR A 46 8.41 -6.91 3.96
CA THR A 46 9.27 -6.25 2.98
C THR A 46 8.41 -5.46 2.00
N PHE A 47 8.51 -4.13 2.01
CA PHE A 47 7.87 -3.31 0.99
C PHE A 47 8.54 -3.56 -0.38
N ASP A 48 7.78 -4.14 -1.31
CA ASP A 48 8.19 -4.34 -2.70
C ASP A 48 7.23 -3.58 -3.65
N PRO A 49 7.69 -2.47 -4.27
CA PRO A 49 6.90 -1.72 -5.24
C PRO A 49 6.39 -2.55 -6.42
N ASN A 50 7.10 -3.61 -6.83
CA ASN A 50 6.69 -4.46 -7.94
C ASN A 50 5.57 -5.39 -7.51
N SER A 51 5.73 -6.08 -6.37
CA SER A 51 4.65 -6.87 -5.74
C SER A 51 3.38 -6.04 -5.58
N LEU A 52 3.50 -4.80 -5.08
CA LEU A 52 2.36 -3.93 -4.86
C LEU A 52 1.71 -3.44 -6.16
N ARG A 53 2.51 -3.18 -7.20
CA ARG A 53 1.99 -2.89 -8.53
C ARG A 53 1.19 -4.07 -9.06
N ASP A 54 1.73 -5.29 -8.96
CA ASP A 54 1.05 -6.50 -9.41
C ASP A 54 -0.27 -6.71 -8.66
N VAL A 55 -0.28 -6.46 -7.34
CA VAL A 55 -1.51 -6.48 -6.52
C VAL A 55 -2.53 -5.48 -7.06
N ILE A 56 -2.15 -4.21 -7.24
CA ILE A 56 -3.09 -3.17 -7.72
C ILE A 56 -3.62 -3.51 -9.11
N VAL A 57 -2.76 -3.96 -10.03
CA VAL A 57 -3.18 -4.33 -11.39
C VAL A 57 -4.10 -5.54 -11.37
N ALA A 58 -3.73 -6.61 -10.66
CA ALA A 58 -4.52 -7.84 -10.59
C ALA A 58 -5.91 -7.60 -9.96
N ILE A 59 -5.99 -6.79 -8.91
CA ILE A 59 -7.27 -6.44 -8.28
C ILE A 59 -8.10 -5.57 -9.24
N ALA A 60 -7.49 -4.59 -9.91
CA ALA A 60 -8.21 -3.69 -10.80
C ALA A 60 -8.72 -4.39 -12.08
N ASP A 61 -8.03 -5.41 -12.58
CA ASP A 61 -8.44 -6.21 -13.74
C ASP A 61 -9.75 -6.97 -13.48
N GLU A 62 -10.09 -7.26 -12.22
CA GLU A 62 -11.37 -7.85 -11.82
C GLU A 62 -12.55 -6.86 -12.01
N TYR A 63 -12.27 -5.55 -12.18
CA TYR A 63 -13.29 -4.50 -12.17
C TYR A 63 -13.34 -3.70 -13.49
N HIS A 64 -14.37 -3.98 -14.31
CA HIS A 64 -14.59 -3.33 -15.61
C HIS A 64 -15.20 -1.91 -15.58
N GLU A 65 -15.49 -1.32 -14.41
CA GLU A 65 -16.21 -0.04 -14.35
C GLU A 65 -15.35 1.20 -14.71
N LEU A 66 -16.03 2.18 -15.34
CA LEU A 66 -15.47 3.47 -15.77
C LEU A 66 -15.06 4.36 -14.58
N GLU A 67 -13.92 5.02 -14.76
CA GLU A 67 -13.22 5.87 -13.81
C GLU A 67 -14.10 6.97 -13.20
N GLN A 68 -14.01 7.13 -11.89
CA GLN A 68 -14.12 8.44 -11.25
C GLN A 68 -13.00 8.55 -10.22
N LYS A 69 -12.35 9.72 -10.17
CA LYS A 69 -11.37 10.04 -9.13
C LYS A 69 -12.00 9.76 -7.75
N PRO A 70 -11.25 9.18 -6.79
CA PRO A 70 -11.74 9.00 -5.44
C PRO A 70 -12.28 10.35 -4.93
N CYS A 71 -13.57 10.34 -4.59
CA CYS A 71 -14.28 11.52 -4.11
C CYS A 71 -14.33 11.45 -2.59
N ASP A 72 -13.88 12.55 -1.99
CA ASP A 72 -13.91 12.89 -0.57
C ASP A 72 -12.63 12.55 0.23
N PHE A 73 -12.03 13.61 0.80
CA PHE A 73 -10.79 13.61 1.60
C PHE A 73 -11.07 13.88 3.09
N GLY A 74 -12.34 13.81 3.53
CA GLY A 74 -12.67 13.93 4.94
C GLY A 74 -12.04 12.79 5.74
N SER A 75 -11.16 13.10 6.67
CA SER A 75 -10.66 12.15 7.66
C SER A 75 -11.38 12.33 8.99
N ILE A 76 -11.71 11.21 9.62
CA ILE A 76 -12.10 11.13 11.03
C ILE A 76 -10.96 10.50 11.83
N SER A 77 -11.00 10.62 13.16
CA SER A 77 -10.00 9.94 13.99
C SER A 77 -10.12 8.42 13.84
N ILE A 78 -9.00 7.71 14.00
CA ILE A 78 -8.97 6.25 13.89
C ILE A 78 -9.89 5.60 14.92
N GLU A 79 -9.98 6.15 16.13
CA GLU A 79 -10.86 5.63 17.19
C GLU A 79 -12.32 5.73 16.78
N LYS A 80 -12.75 6.88 16.25
CA LYS A 80 -14.12 7.04 15.75
C LYS A 80 -14.38 6.15 14.54
N LYS A 81 -13.40 5.98 13.67
CA LYS A 81 -13.51 5.10 12.51
C LYS A 81 -13.67 3.64 12.91
N ASN A 82 -12.86 3.19 13.86
CA ASN A 82 -12.89 1.85 14.41
C ASN A 82 -14.24 1.56 15.06
N GLU A 83 -14.77 2.48 15.85
CA GLU A 83 -16.12 2.41 16.42
C GLU A 83 -17.19 2.27 15.32
N LEU A 84 -17.17 3.13 14.29
CA LEU A 84 -18.17 3.12 13.21
C LEU A 84 -18.16 1.84 12.36
N ASN A 85 -16.99 1.25 12.17
CA ASN A 85 -16.80 0.06 11.35
C ASN A 85 -16.86 -1.24 12.15
N ASN A 86 -16.89 -1.17 13.49
CA ASN A 86 -16.70 -2.30 14.38
C ASN A 86 -15.34 -3.02 14.15
N LEU A 87 -14.28 -2.23 13.97
CA LEU A 87 -12.91 -2.72 13.99
C LEU A 87 -12.37 -2.63 15.42
N SER A 88 -11.80 -3.71 15.95
CA SER A 88 -11.21 -3.66 17.29
C SER A 88 -10.06 -2.65 17.35
N GLN A 89 -10.06 -1.77 18.36
CA GLN A 89 -8.94 -0.87 18.61
C GLN A 89 -7.63 -1.64 18.83
N SER A 90 -7.69 -2.80 19.51
CA SER A 90 -6.49 -3.63 19.72
C SER A 90 -5.95 -4.19 18.41
N PHE A 91 -6.83 -4.53 17.46
CA PHE A 91 -6.39 -4.98 16.14
C PHE A 91 -5.69 -3.85 15.39
N TYR A 92 -6.23 -2.63 15.45
CA TYR A 92 -5.56 -1.48 14.85
C TYR A 92 -4.17 -1.27 15.49
N ASP A 93 -4.09 -1.17 16.81
CA ASP A 93 -2.86 -0.80 17.50
C ASP A 93 -1.79 -1.89 17.37
N GLU A 94 -2.17 -3.15 17.56
CA GLU A 94 -1.22 -4.26 17.62
C GLU A 94 -0.82 -4.77 16.25
N ILE A 95 -1.67 -4.65 15.22
CA ILE A 95 -1.40 -5.17 13.88
C ILE A 95 -1.17 -4.01 12.91
N ILE A 96 -2.20 -3.20 12.65
CA ILE A 96 -2.15 -2.17 11.59
C ILE A 96 -1.07 -1.13 11.90
N SER A 97 -1.12 -0.51 13.07
CA SER A 97 -0.22 0.57 13.46
C SER A 97 1.21 0.08 13.69
N ARG A 98 1.37 -1.06 14.37
CA ARG A 98 2.69 -1.62 14.65
C ARG A 98 3.39 -2.15 13.40
N ASP A 99 2.69 -2.95 12.60
CA ASP A 99 3.33 -3.78 11.56
C ASP A 99 3.25 -3.15 10.15
N TYR A 100 2.24 -2.32 9.87
CA TYR A 100 1.96 -1.83 8.51
C TYR A 100 2.06 -0.31 8.33
N GLU A 101 1.60 0.48 9.30
CA GLU A 101 1.62 1.95 9.24
C GLU A 101 3.02 2.56 8.96
N PRO A 102 4.15 1.98 9.43
CA PRO A 102 5.50 2.46 9.08
C PRO A 102 5.80 2.50 7.57
N TYR A 103 5.02 1.78 6.76
CA TYR A 103 5.17 1.67 5.30
C TYR A 103 4.17 2.54 4.51
N PHE A 104 3.18 3.13 5.18
CA PHE A 104 2.14 3.93 4.49
C PHE A 104 2.71 5.14 3.74
N PHE A 105 3.75 5.76 4.28
CA PHE A 105 4.43 6.87 3.61
C PHE A 105 5.13 6.43 2.31
N GLU A 106 5.78 5.26 2.31
CA GLU A 106 6.44 4.71 1.12
C GLU A 106 5.40 4.34 0.05
N LEU A 107 4.27 3.77 0.47
CA LEU A 107 3.13 3.48 -0.39
C LEU A 107 2.51 4.74 -1.00
N ASP A 108 2.28 5.78 -0.20
CA ASP A 108 1.77 7.06 -0.70
C ASP A 108 2.72 7.71 -1.73
N CYS A 109 4.03 7.69 -1.45
CA CYS A 109 5.05 8.15 -2.40
C CYS A 109 5.02 7.35 -3.71
N PHE A 110 4.94 6.03 -3.62
CA PHE A 110 4.85 5.13 -4.77
C PHE A 110 3.64 5.44 -5.65
N LEU A 111 2.45 5.62 -5.06
CA LEU A 111 1.22 5.94 -5.81
C LEU A 111 1.27 7.32 -6.48
N LYS A 112 1.91 8.30 -5.83
CA LYS A 112 2.08 9.67 -6.37
C LYS A 112 3.10 9.74 -7.48
N GLN A 113 4.25 9.07 -7.35
CA GLN A 113 5.33 9.09 -8.34
C GLN A 113 4.93 8.39 -9.66
N ARG A 114 4.01 7.43 -9.60
CA ARG A 114 3.55 6.63 -10.75
C ARG A 114 2.25 7.15 -11.36
N ALA A 115 1.91 8.42 -11.12
CA ALA A 115 0.70 9.06 -11.67
C ALA A 115 0.59 8.96 -13.21
N SER A 116 1.73 8.89 -13.93
CA SER A 116 1.76 8.71 -15.38
C SER A 116 1.36 7.30 -15.86
N GLU A 117 1.39 6.28 -14.99
CA GLU A 117 1.00 4.89 -15.31
C GLU A 117 -0.49 4.61 -15.04
N ASN A 118 -1.29 5.64 -14.78
CA ASN A 118 -2.69 5.52 -14.36
C ASN A 118 -2.92 4.64 -13.11
N LEU A 119 -1.91 4.42 -12.26
CA LEU A 119 -2.09 3.66 -11.01
C LEU A 119 -3.14 4.27 -10.10
N GLN A 120 -3.26 5.60 -10.05
CA GLN A 120 -4.32 6.25 -9.28
C GLN A 120 -5.72 5.95 -9.81
N GLY A 121 -5.89 5.81 -11.14
CA GLY A 121 -7.15 5.38 -11.73
C GLY A 121 -7.50 3.94 -11.33
N LEU A 122 -6.51 3.04 -11.32
CA LEU A 122 -6.69 1.66 -10.85
C LEU A 122 -7.08 1.63 -9.36
N VAL A 123 -6.34 2.33 -8.50
CA VAL A 123 -6.67 2.43 -7.07
C VAL A 123 -8.08 2.99 -6.86
N GLY A 124 -8.49 4.01 -7.63
CA GLY A 124 -9.85 4.54 -7.60
C GLY A 124 -10.93 3.50 -7.93
N LYS A 125 -10.70 2.64 -8.94
CA LYS A 125 -11.59 1.52 -9.26
C LYS A 125 -11.70 0.53 -8.12
N ILE A 126 -10.56 0.18 -7.51
CA ILE A 126 -10.51 -0.74 -6.37
C ILE A 126 -11.29 -0.17 -5.19
N ILE A 127 -11.03 1.08 -4.80
CA ILE A 127 -11.74 1.76 -3.70
C ILE A 127 -13.25 1.72 -3.91
N LYS A 128 -13.72 2.09 -5.11
CA LYS A 128 -15.15 2.09 -5.45
C LYS A 128 -15.75 0.68 -5.32
N SER A 129 -15.06 -0.33 -5.86
CA SER A 129 -15.54 -1.71 -5.82
C SER A 129 -15.57 -2.27 -4.40
N LEU A 130 -14.48 -2.07 -3.65
CA LEU A 130 -14.39 -2.48 -2.24
C LEU A 130 -15.49 -1.82 -1.42
N ASN A 131 -15.73 -0.52 -1.55
CA ASN A 131 -16.80 0.15 -0.80
C ASN A 131 -18.19 -0.40 -1.13
N LYS A 132 -18.48 -0.76 -2.39
CA LYS A 132 -19.72 -1.46 -2.74
C LYS A 132 -19.82 -2.83 -2.06
N LYS A 133 -18.74 -3.63 -2.13
CA LYS A 133 -18.68 -4.97 -1.53
C LYS A 133 -18.80 -4.89 0.00
N ILE A 134 -18.09 -3.97 0.64
CA ILE A 134 -18.16 -3.69 2.09
C ILE A 134 -19.57 -3.25 2.48
N LEU A 135 -20.19 -2.32 1.75
CA LEU A 135 -21.54 -1.84 2.07
C LEU A 135 -22.57 -2.98 2.04
N VAL A 136 -22.49 -3.87 1.04
CA VAL A 136 -23.42 -5.01 0.91
C VAL A 136 -23.08 -6.13 1.91
N GLY A 137 -21.80 -6.42 2.07
CA GLY A 137 -21.31 -7.60 2.79
C GLY A 137 -21.08 -7.40 4.29
N HIS A 138 -20.93 -6.17 4.79
CA HIS A 138 -20.54 -5.95 6.19
C HIS A 138 -21.49 -6.57 7.22
N LYS A 139 -22.79 -6.76 6.89
CA LYS A 139 -23.76 -7.39 7.79
C LYS A 139 -23.55 -8.90 7.96
N GLN A 140 -22.66 -9.50 7.17
CA GLN A 140 -22.33 -10.93 7.21
C GLN A 140 -21.12 -11.24 8.11
N PHE A 141 -20.45 -10.22 8.63
CA PHE A 141 -19.26 -10.35 9.47
C PHE A 141 -19.54 -9.70 10.82
N ASP A 142 -19.00 -10.30 11.89
CA ASP A 142 -19.19 -9.77 13.23
C ASP A 142 -18.27 -8.58 13.46
N THR A 143 -17.06 -8.59 12.90
CA THR A 143 -16.09 -7.49 13.01
C THR A 143 -15.53 -7.05 11.66
N PHE A 144 -14.99 -5.84 11.62
CA PHE A 144 -14.38 -5.32 10.38
C PHE A 144 -13.07 -6.02 10.05
N GLU A 145 -12.29 -6.47 11.04
CA GLU A 145 -11.09 -7.26 10.78
C GLU A 145 -11.42 -8.58 10.06
N GLU A 146 -12.51 -9.27 10.41
CA GLU A 146 -12.97 -10.47 9.69
C GLU A 146 -13.30 -10.17 8.23
N LEU A 147 -13.96 -9.03 7.97
CA LEU A 147 -14.26 -8.58 6.61
C LEU A 147 -12.98 -8.29 5.81
N LEU A 148 -11.99 -7.62 6.42
CA LEU A 148 -10.70 -7.34 5.77
C LEU A 148 -9.96 -8.63 5.41
N MET A 149 -9.91 -9.60 6.33
CA MET A 149 -9.29 -10.91 6.10
C MET A 149 -10.06 -11.71 5.04
N SER A 150 -11.40 -11.61 5.00
CA SER A 150 -12.20 -12.24 3.95
C SER A 150 -11.91 -11.65 2.57
N ILE A 151 -11.76 -10.31 2.47
CA ILE A 151 -11.39 -9.65 1.23
C ILE A 151 -10.00 -10.13 0.78
N GLU A 152 -9.01 -10.17 1.67
CA GLU A 152 -7.68 -10.69 1.37
C GLU A 152 -7.74 -12.12 0.82
N ASN A 153 -8.43 -13.03 1.50
CA ASN A 153 -8.59 -14.42 1.05
C ASN A 153 -9.23 -14.52 -0.33
N VAL A 154 -10.30 -13.76 -0.59
CA VAL A 154 -10.98 -13.76 -1.90
C VAL A 154 -10.06 -13.22 -3.00
N LEU A 155 -9.25 -12.20 -2.72
CA LEU A 155 -8.28 -11.68 -3.68
C LEU A 155 -7.18 -12.70 -3.98
N LEU A 156 -6.67 -13.38 -2.96
CA LEU A 156 -5.70 -14.47 -3.12
C LEU A 156 -6.28 -15.63 -3.93
N ASP A 157 -7.52 -16.03 -3.67
CA ASP A 157 -8.17 -17.15 -4.36
C ASP A 157 -8.49 -16.82 -5.83
N SER A 158 -9.02 -15.63 -6.09
CA SER A 158 -9.43 -15.20 -7.43
C SER A 158 -8.26 -14.99 -8.38
N GLN A 159 -7.12 -14.52 -7.85
CA GLN A 159 -5.94 -14.15 -8.63
C GLN A 159 -4.69 -14.94 -8.18
N TYR A 160 -4.87 -16.17 -7.70
CA TYR A 160 -3.83 -17.00 -7.10
C TYR A 160 -2.54 -17.07 -7.93
N ALA A 161 -2.67 -17.23 -9.25
CA ALA A 161 -1.52 -17.30 -10.15
C ALA A 161 -0.64 -16.03 -10.14
N SER A 162 -1.22 -14.87 -9.85
CA SER A 162 -0.55 -13.57 -9.81
C SER A 162 -0.22 -13.10 -8.40
N LEU A 163 -0.97 -13.58 -7.39
CA LEU A 163 -0.94 -13.08 -6.01
C LEU A 163 -0.41 -14.08 -4.97
N CYS A 164 -0.04 -15.30 -5.36
CA CYS A 164 0.57 -16.27 -4.44
C CYS A 164 1.84 -15.69 -3.77
N ASN A 165 1.94 -15.80 -2.44
CA ASN A 165 2.99 -15.23 -1.60
C ASN A 165 3.02 -13.69 -1.54
N LYS A 166 1.88 -13.02 -1.80
CA LYS A 166 1.73 -11.55 -1.72
C LYS A 166 0.74 -11.11 -0.64
N GLU A 167 0.44 -11.97 0.33
CA GLU A 167 -0.48 -11.74 1.45
C GLU A 167 -0.15 -10.42 2.15
N ASP A 168 1.09 -10.25 2.61
CA ASP A 168 1.55 -9.02 3.27
C ASP A 168 1.37 -7.76 2.40
N SER A 169 1.51 -7.89 1.08
CA SER A 169 1.33 -6.76 0.15
C SER A 169 -0.16 -6.40 -0.02
N ILE A 170 -1.04 -7.40 -0.02
CA ILE A 170 -2.50 -7.20 -0.05
C ILE A 170 -2.95 -6.60 1.27
N SER A 171 -2.54 -7.17 2.40
CA SER A 171 -2.80 -6.66 3.74
C SER A 171 -2.32 -5.21 3.90
N LEU A 172 -1.07 -4.91 3.50
CA LEU A 172 -0.54 -3.54 3.52
C LEU A 172 -1.43 -2.58 2.72
N PHE A 173 -1.85 -2.99 1.53
CA PHE A 173 -2.70 -2.16 0.68
C PHE A 173 -4.09 -1.93 1.30
N LEU A 174 -4.74 -2.98 1.80
CA LEU A 174 -6.06 -2.88 2.44
C LEU A 174 -6.03 -2.02 3.71
N PHE A 175 -5.02 -2.21 4.56
CA PHE A 175 -4.87 -1.42 5.79
C PHE A 175 -4.52 0.04 5.49
N TYR A 176 -3.71 0.30 4.46
CA TYR A 176 -3.50 1.66 3.96
C TYR A 176 -4.82 2.30 3.52
N LEU A 177 -5.64 1.58 2.75
CA LEU A 177 -6.95 2.09 2.31
C LEU A 177 -7.87 2.38 3.50
N TYR A 178 -7.86 1.53 4.52
CA TYR A 178 -8.66 1.74 5.72
C TYR A 178 -8.16 2.94 6.53
N ALA A 179 -6.88 2.99 6.90
CA ALA A 179 -6.32 4.06 7.72
C ALA A 179 -6.48 5.45 7.07
N ASN A 180 -6.36 5.53 5.74
CA ASN A 180 -6.52 6.77 4.99
C ASN A 180 -7.97 7.12 4.64
N CYS A 181 -8.95 6.45 5.27
CA CYS A 181 -10.37 6.72 5.04
C CYS A 181 -10.89 6.46 3.62
N PHE A 182 -10.17 5.69 2.82
CA PHE A 182 -10.60 5.34 1.46
C PHE A 182 -11.66 4.23 1.45
N ILE A 183 -11.62 3.29 2.40
CA ILE A 183 -12.63 2.24 2.56
C ILE A 183 -13.26 2.22 3.94
N GLY A 184 -14.48 1.69 4.03
CA GLY A 184 -15.27 1.66 5.26
C GLY A 184 -16.04 2.95 5.51
N ARG A 185 -16.88 2.96 6.54
CA ARG A 185 -17.71 4.09 6.93
C ARG A 185 -16.86 5.25 7.47
N LYS A 186 -17.29 6.47 7.14
CA LYS A 186 -16.64 7.72 7.57
C LYS A 186 -17.57 8.69 8.30
N ILE A 187 -18.89 8.56 8.13
CA ILE A 187 -19.89 9.39 8.81
C ILE A 187 -21.06 8.54 9.30
N GLU A 188 -21.73 8.97 10.37
CA GLU A 188 -22.86 8.22 10.97
C GLU A 188 -24.04 8.08 10.00
N GLU A 189 -24.24 9.02 9.07
CA GLU A 189 -25.30 8.94 8.06
C GLU A 189 -25.14 7.73 7.11
N GLU A 190 -23.93 7.20 6.94
CA GLU A 190 -23.67 5.99 6.14
C GLU A 190 -24.11 4.68 6.85
N LEU A 191 -24.51 4.73 8.12
CA LEU A 191 -25.11 3.59 8.84
C LEU A 191 -26.57 3.35 8.44
N ILE A 192 -27.25 4.37 7.90
CA ILE A 192 -28.71 4.39 7.71
C ILE A 192 -29.12 4.09 6.25
N CYS A 193 -28.15 3.89 5.34
CA CYS A 193 -28.40 3.51 3.95
C CYS A 193 -28.66 2.00 3.77
#